data_AF-A0A819WD29-F1
#
_entry.id   AF-A0A819WD29-F1
#
_cell.length_a   1.000
_cell.length_b   1.000
_cell.length_c   1.000
_cell.angle_alpha   90.00
_cell.angle_beta   90.00
_cell.angle_gamma   90.00
#
_symmetry.space_group_name_H-M   'P 1'
#
loop_
_entity.id
_entity.type
_entity.pdbx_description
1 polymer ?
#
loop_
_entity_poly.entity_id
_entity_poly.type
_entity_poly.pdbx_seq_one_letter_code
_entity_poly.pdbx_strand_id
1 'polypeptide(L)'
;MLYCISCFIFGFFLPALVAYDNCIQQSRFENIIIFGDSNSDTGNVFKLSNYTWPLSPPYYDGRFCNDRNWVDQLQVSGIKNYAYGSATTDNDQVEGYTKFNTLLVPGVNQQIDKYFNEYNSNIISSQKTLHIIWAGGNNVIFNPALPIPDIVNNLTNLVTKLCENNAKYILIFNQVPAQYIPDALIIA
;
A
#
# COMPACT_ATOMS: atom_id res chain seq x y z
N MET A 1 -6.17 33.93 -0.08
CA MET A 1 -6.30 35.29 -0.64
C MET A 1 -5.05 35.54 -1.48
N LEU A 2 -5.09 35.26 -2.79
CA LEU A 2 -4.05 35.71 -3.71
C LEU A 2 -4.69 36.65 -4.72
N TYR A 3 -4.15 37.86 -4.80
CA TYR A 3 -4.56 38.93 -5.69
C TYR A 3 -4.09 38.63 -7.11
N CYS A 4 -5.00 38.69 -8.08
CA CYS A 4 -4.65 38.81 -9.50
C CYS A 4 -5.05 40.22 -9.95
N ILE A 5 -4.12 41.16 -9.91
CA ILE A 5 -4.29 42.49 -10.51
C ILE A 5 -3.77 42.38 -11.94
N SER A 6 -4.65 42.55 -12.92
CA SER A 6 -4.24 42.93 -14.27
C SER A 6 -5.09 44.10 -14.74
N CYS A 7 -4.48 45.28 -14.75
CA CYS A 7 -4.93 46.41 -15.55
C CYS A 7 -4.76 46.05 -17.02
N PHE A 8 -5.78 46.28 -17.85
CA PHE A 8 -5.60 46.35 -19.30
C PHE A 8 -6.13 47.67 -19.83
N ILE A 9 -5.20 48.47 -20.37
CA ILE A 9 -5.45 49.66 -21.18
C ILE A 9 -5.92 49.20 -22.57
N PHE A 10 -6.88 49.93 -23.12
CA PHE A 10 -7.49 49.77 -24.43
C PHE A 10 -6.46 49.67 -25.58
N GLY A 11 -6.66 48.71 -26.50
CA GLY A 11 -6.26 48.86 -27.90
C GLY A 11 -5.57 47.64 -28.53
N PHE A 12 -6.10 47.26 -29.69
CA PHE A 12 -5.56 46.35 -30.73
C PHE A 12 -5.75 44.83 -30.56
N PHE A 13 -6.38 44.26 -31.60
CA PHE A 13 -6.57 42.84 -31.87
C PHE A 13 -5.24 42.06 -31.79
N LEU A 14 -5.05 41.32 -30.69
CA LEU A 14 -4.13 40.18 -30.62
C LEU A 14 -4.94 38.90 -30.93
N PRO A 15 -4.35 37.88 -31.59
CA PRO A 15 -4.99 36.58 -31.66
C PRO A 15 -5.13 36.10 -30.20
N ALA A 16 -6.34 35.73 -29.81
CA ALA A 16 -6.64 35.24 -28.48
C ALA A 16 -5.70 34.07 -28.17
N LEU A 17 -4.66 34.34 -27.37
CA LEU A 17 -3.85 33.31 -26.76
C LEU A 17 -4.82 32.56 -25.85
N VAL A 18 -5.30 31.41 -26.30
CA VAL A 18 -6.04 30.49 -25.44
C VAL A 18 -5.03 30.05 -24.40
N ALA A 19 -5.02 30.71 -23.25
CA ALA A 19 -4.34 30.21 -22.08
C ALA A 19 -5.04 28.89 -21.74
N TYR A 20 -4.40 27.78 -22.13
CA TYR A 20 -4.79 26.49 -21.63
C TYR A 20 -4.39 26.51 -20.16
N ASP A 21 -5.34 26.85 -19.30
CA ASP A 21 -5.20 26.67 -17.87
C ASP A 21 -5.04 25.17 -17.63
N ASN A 22 -3.80 24.70 -17.70
CA ASN A 22 -3.41 23.44 -17.09
C ASN A 22 -3.61 23.64 -15.59
N CYS A 23 -4.83 23.36 -15.12
CA CYS A 23 -5.07 23.16 -13.71
C CYS A 23 -4.19 21.98 -13.31
N ILE A 24 -2.99 22.27 -12.78
CA ILE A 24 -2.15 21.26 -12.17
C ILE A 24 -2.98 20.74 -11.01
N GLN A 25 -3.58 19.56 -11.20
CA GLN A 25 -4.14 18.76 -10.12
C GLN A 25 -2.96 18.41 -9.22
N GLN A 26 -2.68 19.28 -8.26
CA GLN A 26 -1.66 19.03 -7.27
C GLN A 26 -2.17 17.89 -6.40
N SER A 27 -1.59 16.70 -6.57
CA SER A 27 -1.88 15.57 -5.70
C SER A 27 -1.65 16.01 -4.25
N ARG A 28 -2.64 15.74 -3.40
CA ARG A 28 -2.53 15.99 -1.95
C ARG A 28 -1.33 15.26 -1.34
N PHE A 29 -1.00 14.09 -1.89
CA PHE A 29 0.08 13.24 -1.42
C PHE A 29 1.18 13.13 -2.49
N GLU A 30 2.41 13.38 -2.08
CA GLU A 30 3.60 13.18 -2.91
C GLU A 30 4.15 11.76 -2.76
N ASN A 31 3.87 11.13 -1.62
CA ASN A 31 4.31 9.78 -1.29
C ASN A 31 3.12 8.90 -0.88
N ILE A 32 3.17 7.63 -1.28
CA ILE A 32 2.26 6.59 -0.80
C ILE A 32 3.11 5.44 -0.28
N ILE A 33 2.94 5.10 0.99
CA ILE A 33 3.62 3.98 1.64
C ILE A 33 2.58 2.89 1.89
N ILE A 34 2.81 1.71 1.33
CA ILE A 34 1.83 0.62 1.33
C ILE A 34 2.38 -0.54 2.13
N PHE A 35 1.59 -1.03 3.08
CA PHE A 35 1.83 -2.23 3.85
C PHE A 35 0.67 -3.20 3.66
N GLY A 36 0.95 -4.49 3.62
CA GLY A 36 -0.11 -5.47 3.46
C GLY A 36 0.36 -6.82 2.94
N ASP A 37 -0.60 -7.51 2.32
CA ASP A 37 -0.48 -8.87 1.85
C ASP A 37 -0.46 -9.00 0.31
N SER A 38 -0.87 -10.16 -0.20
CA SER A 38 -0.94 -10.52 -1.62
C SER A 38 -1.84 -9.59 -2.43
N ASN A 39 -2.85 -8.97 -1.81
CA ASN A 39 -3.71 -8.00 -2.49
C ASN A 39 -2.96 -6.74 -2.93
N SER A 40 -1.79 -6.48 -2.33
CA SER A 40 -0.98 -5.29 -2.60
C SER A 40 0.45 -5.60 -3.06
N ASP A 41 0.94 -6.82 -2.85
CA ASP A 41 2.31 -7.21 -3.25
C ASP A 41 2.52 -7.08 -4.77
N THR A 42 3.56 -6.34 -5.16
CA THR A 42 4.00 -6.13 -6.55
C THR A 42 5.29 -6.91 -6.89
N GLY A 43 5.62 -7.95 -6.13
CA GLY A 43 6.72 -8.89 -6.40
C GLY A 43 7.77 -9.01 -5.29
N ASN A 44 7.51 -8.51 -4.08
CA ASN A 44 8.39 -8.66 -2.92
C ASN A 44 8.54 -10.13 -2.52
N VAL A 45 7.44 -10.89 -2.45
CA VAL A 45 7.50 -12.34 -2.23
C VAL A 45 8.14 -13.08 -3.40
N PHE A 46 7.91 -12.63 -4.64
CA PHE A 46 8.56 -13.22 -5.80
C PHE A 46 10.08 -13.12 -5.72
N LYS A 47 10.60 -11.97 -5.27
CA LYS A 47 12.03 -11.80 -4.99
C LYS A 47 12.50 -12.64 -3.80
N LEU A 48 11.72 -12.66 -2.71
CA LEU A 48 12.05 -13.44 -1.50
C LEU A 48 12.18 -14.94 -1.79
N SER A 49 11.30 -15.48 -2.63
CA SER A 49 11.28 -16.87 -3.03
C SER A 49 12.31 -17.23 -4.11
N ASN A 50 13.25 -16.31 -4.41
CA ASN A 50 14.19 -16.47 -5.52
C ASN A 50 13.48 -16.75 -6.86
N TYR A 51 12.43 -15.98 -7.14
CA TYR A 51 11.62 -16.03 -8.36
C TYR A 51 10.87 -17.35 -8.57
N THR A 52 10.56 -18.07 -7.49
CA THR A 52 9.87 -19.39 -7.56
C THR A 52 8.40 -19.35 -7.15
N TRP A 53 7.92 -18.25 -6.53
CA TRP A 53 6.53 -18.10 -6.13
C TRP A 53 6.14 -16.63 -5.94
N PRO A 54 4.98 -16.17 -6.48
CA PRO A 54 4.01 -16.91 -7.28
C PRO A 54 4.48 -17.20 -8.72
N LEU A 55 4.16 -18.38 -9.26
CA LEU A 55 4.56 -18.79 -10.61
C LEU A 55 3.56 -18.30 -11.67
N SER A 56 4.10 -17.82 -12.80
CA SER A 56 3.32 -17.54 -13.99
C SER A 56 3.24 -18.77 -14.91
N PRO A 57 2.08 -19.11 -15.50
CA PRO A 57 0.71 -18.66 -15.16
C PRO A 57 0.15 -19.37 -13.90
N PRO A 58 -0.94 -18.85 -13.27
CA PRO A 58 -1.80 -17.75 -13.72
C PRO A 58 -1.36 -16.35 -13.24
N TYR A 59 -0.32 -16.28 -12.40
CA TYR A 59 0.14 -15.03 -11.80
C TYR A 59 0.94 -14.18 -12.78
N TYR A 60 0.84 -12.86 -12.66
CA TYR A 60 1.51 -11.90 -13.54
C TYR A 60 2.72 -11.29 -12.82
N ASP A 61 3.93 -11.55 -13.33
CA ASP A 61 5.17 -10.87 -12.90
C ASP A 61 5.31 -10.72 -11.37
N GLY A 62 5.06 -11.81 -10.63
CA GLY A 62 5.15 -11.82 -9.16
C GLY A 62 3.95 -11.23 -8.40
N ARG A 63 2.91 -10.73 -9.07
CA ARG A 63 1.64 -10.30 -8.45
C ARG A 63 0.74 -11.51 -8.20
N PHE A 64 -0.07 -11.45 -7.16
CA PHE A 64 -1.09 -12.47 -6.84
C PHE A 64 -2.40 -12.29 -7.63
N CYS A 65 -2.30 -11.75 -8.84
CA CYS A 65 -3.37 -11.66 -9.82
C CYS A 65 -2.83 -11.93 -11.23
N ASN A 66 -3.72 -12.01 -12.21
CA ASN A 66 -3.41 -12.32 -13.60
C ASN A 66 -2.98 -11.10 -14.44
N ASP A 67 -2.77 -9.94 -13.79
CA ASP A 67 -2.28 -8.70 -14.39
C ASP A 67 -1.64 -7.81 -13.30
N ARG A 68 -1.40 -6.55 -13.61
CA ARG A 68 -1.08 -5.47 -12.67
C ARG A 68 -2.16 -5.34 -11.59
N ASN A 69 -1.74 -5.24 -10.33
CA ASN A 69 -2.65 -5.04 -9.21
C ASN A 69 -3.02 -3.54 -9.05
N TRP A 70 -3.81 -3.20 -8.04
CA TRP A 70 -4.24 -1.80 -7.81
C TRP A 70 -3.08 -0.83 -7.55
N VAL A 71 -1.97 -1.31 -6.96
CA VAL A 71 -0.78 -0.50 -6.68
C VAL A 71 -0.10 -0.09 -7.98
N ASP A 72 0.00 -1.01 -8.93
CA ASP A 72 0.58 -0.77 -10.26
C ASP A 72 -0.22 0.25 -11.09
N GLN A 73 -1.47 0.55 -10.71
CA GLN A 73 -2.34 1.52 -11.39
C GLN A 73 -2.22 2.94 -10.80
N LEU A 74 -1.54 3.12 -9.66
CA LEU A 74 -1.38 4.42 -9.01
C LEU A 74 -0.41 5.30 -9.80
N GLN A 75 -0.85 6.51 -10.15
CA GLN A 75 -0.05 7.49 -10.91
C GLN A 75 0.67 8.48 -9.98
N VAL A 76 1.41 7.95 -9.00
CA VAL A 76 2.18 8.74 -8.02
C VAL A 76 3.63 8.30 -8.08
N SER A 77 4.58 9.24 -8.19
CA SER A 77 6.00 8.92 -8.31
C SER A 77 6.64 8.41 -7.02
N GLY A 78 6.13 8.83 -5.86
CA GLY A 78 6.66 8.48 -4.54
C GLY A 78 6.05 7.23 -3.91
N ILE A 79 5.77 6.19 -4.68
CA ILE A 79 5.22 4.93 -4.14
C ILE A 79 6.35 4.08 -3.55
N LYS A 80 6.20 3.66 -2.29
CA LYS A 80 6.99 2.58 -1.69
C LYS A 80 6.05 1.47 -1.22
N ASN A 81 6.23 0.29 -1.78
CA ASN A 81 5.41 -0.87 -1.46
C ASN A 81 6.18 -1.89 -0.62
N TYR A 82 5.78 -2.01 0.64
CA TYR A 82 6.33 -2.95 1.60
C TYR A 82 5.47 -4.20 1.76
N ALA A 83 4.37 -4.35 1.01
CA ALA A 83 3.50 -5.52 1.10
C ALA A 83 4.22 -6.81 0.67
N TYR A 84 3.95 -7.91 1.37
CA TYR A 84 4.43 -9.26 1.03
C TYR A 84 3.24 -10.21 0.99
N GLY A 85 3.07 -10.96 -0.09
CA GLY A 85 2.12 -12.07 -0.18
C GLY A 85 2.11 -12.94 1.08
N SER A 86 0.93 -13.39 1.51
CA SER A 86 0.71 -14.15 2.74
C SER A 86 1.05 -13.44 4.07
N ALA A 87 1.38 -12.14 4.07
CA ALA A 87 1.63 -11.42 5.32
C ALA A 87 0.38 -11.39 6.22
N THR A 88 0.60 -11.67 7.50
CA THR A 88 -0.37 -11.44 8.58
C THR A 88 -0.20 -10.03 9.14
N THR A 89 -1.07 -9.62 10.07
CA THR A 89 -0.92 -8.32 10.75
C THR A 89 0.38 -8.22 11.57
N ASP A 90 0.82 -9.32 12.17
CA ASP A 90 2.07 -9.41 12.95
C ASP A 90 2.52 -10.86 13.09
N ASN A 91 3.80 -11.13 12.77
CA ASN A 91 4.40 -12.46 12.94
C ASN A 91 4.51 -12.88 14.42
N ASP A 92 4.58 -11.94 15.36
CA ASP A 92 4.63 -12.27 16.80
C ASP A 92 3.31 -12.89 17.30
N GLN A 93 2.22 -12.71 16.55
CA GLN A 93 0.91 -13.32 16.85
C GLN A 93 0.63 -14.53 15.95
N VAL A 94 0.77 -14.34 14.63
CA VAL A 94 0.60 -15.42 13.64
C VAL A 94 1.62 -15.20 12.54
N GLU A 95 2.48 -16.17 12.32
CA GLU A 95 3.45 -16.13 11.23
C GLU A 95 2.79 -16.40 9.87
N GLY A 96 3.12 -15.59 8.87
CA GLY A 96 2.76 -15.84 7.47
C GLY A 96 3.91 -16.53 6.72
N TYR A 97 3.58 -17.42 5.78
CA TYR A 97 4.58 -18.14 5.00
C TYR A 97 4.26 -18.17 3.51
N THR A 98 5.30 -18.30 2.70
CA THR A 98 5.16 -18.66 1.28
C THR A 98 4.58 -20.07 1.10
N LYS A 99 4.19 -20.42 -0.14
CA LYS A 99 3.60 -21.72 -0.47
C LYS A 99 4.35 -22.89 0.17
N PHE A 100 3.58 -23.84 0.70
CA PHE A 100 4.06 -25.03 1.43
C PHE A 100 4.83 -24.70 2.72
N ASN A 101 4.61 -23.52 3.31
CA ASN A 101 5.24 -23.06 4.55
C ASN A 101 6.77 -23.09 4.48
N THR A 102 7.34 -22.71 3.33
CA THR A 102 8.78 -22.89 3.08
C THR A 102 9.63 -21.71 3.52
N LEU A 103 9.10 -20.48 3.40
CA LEU A 103 9.80 -19.25 3.78
C LEU A 103 8.87 -18.34 4.57
N LEU A 104 9.32 -17.86 5.72
CA LEU A 104 8.63 -16.86 6.52
C LEU A 104 8.57 -15.54 5.75
N VAL A 105 7.39 -14.94 5.65
CA VAL A 105 7.20 -13.59 5.09
C VAL A 105 7.07 -12.57 6.23
N PRO A 106 7.51 -11.32 6.06
CA PRO A 106 7.33 -10.30 7.08
C PRO A 106 5.85 -9.93 7.22
N GLY A 107 5.32 -10.04 8.44
CA GLY A 107 4.02 -9.48 8.80
C GLY A 107 4.02 -7.95 8.72
N VAL A 108 2.83 -7.33 8.73
CA VAL A 108 2.68 -5.87 8.54
C VAL A 108 3.45 -5.08 9.61
N ASN A 109 3.53 -5.55 10.86
CA ASN A 109 4.36 -4.94 11.89
C ASN A 109 5.84 -4.86 11.46
N GLN A 110 6.40 -5.95 10.95
CA GLN A 110 7.79 -6.01 10.47
C GLN A 110 8.00 -5.19 9.19
N GLN A 111 6.98 -5.09 8.33
CA GLN A 111 7.00 -4.19 7.17
C GLN A 111 7.08 -2.72 7.58
N ILE A 112 6.35 -2.32 8.63
CA ILE A 112 6.41 -0.97 9.21
C ILE A 112 7.78 -0.71 9.86
N ASP A 113 8.36 -1.69 10.56
CA ASP A 113 9.72 -1.56 11.09
C ASP A 113 10.75 -1.37 9.98
N LYS A 114 10.65 -2.15 8.90
CA LYS A 114 11.50 -1.99 7.71
C LYS A 114 11.37 -0.58 7.12
N TYR A 115 10.15 -0.07 6.99
CA TYR A 115 9.92 1.29 6.52
C TYR A 115 10.61 2.33 7.42
N PHE A 116 10.48 2.23 8.75
CA PHE A 116 11.11 3.19 9.65
C PHE A 116 12.64 3.11 9.68
N ASN A 117 13.20 1.91 9.47
CA ASN A 117 14.64 1.74 9.31
C ASN A 117 15.17 2.40 8.03
N GLU A 118 14.34 2.49 6.99
CA GLU A 118 14.66 3.15 5.72
C GLU A 118 14.16 4.61 5.66
N TYR A 119 13.43 5.07 6.68
CA TYR A 119 12.76 6.36 6.69
C TYR A 119 13.74 7.50 6.92
N ASN A 120 13.70 8.49 6.04
CA ASN A 120 14.47 9.72 6.17
C ASN A 120 13.51 10.91 6.11
N SER A 121 13.27 11.53 7.26
CA SER A 121 12.34 12.66 7.41
C SER A 121 12.76 13.92 6.64
N ASN A 122 14.02 14.04 6.23
CA ASN A 122 14.48 15.13 5.36
C ASN A 122 14.05 14.95 3.90
N ILE A 123 13.67 13.72 3.52
CA ILE A 123 13.30 13.35 2.14
C ILE A 123 11.79 13.11 2.05
N ILE A 124 11.20 12.46 3.05
CA ILE A 124 9.78 12.08 3.06
C ILE A 124 9.05 12.91 4.11
N SER A 125 8.24 13.87 3.66
CA SER A 125 7.41 14.66 4.57
C SER A 125 6.15 13.88 4.97
N SER A 126 5.95 13.67 6.27
CA SER A 126 4.74 13.01 6.78
C SER A 126 3.45 13.79 6.48
N GLN A 127 3.55 15.11 6.23
CA GLN A 127 2.41 15.97 5.84
C GLN A 127 1.94 15.75 4.39
N LYS A 128 2.74 15.06 3.58
CA LYS A 128 2.43 14.75 2.18
C LYS A 128 2.52 13.25 1.88
N THR A 129 2.44 12.43 2.92
CA THR A 129 2.54 10.97 2.82
C THR A 129 1.24 10.34 3.26
N LEU A 130 0.69 9.45 2.43
CA LEU A 130 -0.41 8.56 2.78
C LEU A 130 0.15 7.17 3.10
N HIS A 131 -0.16 6.66 4.29
CA HIS A 131 0.13 5.28 4.68
C HIS A 131 -1.12 4.43 4.44
N ILE A 132 -0.98 3.32 3.72
CA ILE A 132 -2.07 2.40 3.41
C ILE A 132 -1.78 1.05 4.04
N ILE A 133 -2.76 0.49 4.75
CA ILE A 133 -2.70 -0.86 5.33
C ILE A 133 -3.81 -1.71 4.73
N TRP A 134 -3.46 -2.88 4.20
CA TRP A 134 -4.44 -3.92 3.83
C TRP A 134 -3.94 -5.31 4.26
N ALA A 135 -4.46 -5.79 5.39
CA ALA A 135 -4.11 -7.10 5.95
C ALA A 135 -5.17 -7.57 6.96
N GLY A 136 -5.13 -8.86 7.30
CA GLY A 136 -5.97 -9.49 8.32
C GLY A 136 -6.59 -10.81 7.89
N GLY A 137 -6.82 -11.00 6.58
CA GLY A 137 -7.34 -12.26 6.04
C GLY A 137 -6.42 -13.44 6.33
N ASN A 138 -5.11 -13.26 6.13
CA ASN A 138 -4.11 -14.29 6.37
C ASN A 138 -4.05 -14.75 7.84
N ASN A 139 -4.34 -13.88 8.81
CA ASN A 139 -4.39 -14.30 10.22
C ASN A 139 -5.41 -15.42 10.44
N VAL A 140 -6.59 -15.32 9.82
CA VAL A 140 -7.66 -16.33 9.91
C VAL A 140 -7.30 -17.59 9.13
N ILE A 141 -6.60 -17.44 8.00
CA ILE A 141 -6.15 -18.57 7.18
C ILE A 141 -5.08 -19.39 7.89
N PHE A 142 -4.04 -18.75 8.41
CA PHE A 142 -2.93 -19.42 9.09
C PHE A 142 -3.29 -19.86 10.50
N ASN A 143 -4.25 -19.19 11.16
CA ASN A 143 -4.77 -19.59 12.46
C ASN A 143 -6.31 -19.37 12.53
N PRO A 144 -7.10 -20.35 12.06
CA PRO A 144 -8.57 -20.26 12.09
C PRO A 144 -9.19 -20.17 13.49
N ALA A 145 -8.43 -20.52 14.53
CA ALA A 145 -8.87 -20.42 15.92
C ALA A 145 -8.57 -19.04 16.54
N LEU A 146 -7.87 -18.14 15.83
CA LEU A 146 -7.52 -16.83 16.34
C LEU A 146 -8.77 -15.97 16.55
N PRO A 147 -8.98 -15.38 17.74
CA PRO A 147 -10.08 -14.45 17.98
C PRO A 147 -9.97 -13.21 17.08
N ILE A 148 -11.05 -12.86 16.38
CA ILE A 148 -11.11 -11.65 15.54
C ILE A 148 -10.72 -10.36 16.29
N PRO A 149 -11.10 -10.14 17.57
CA PRO A 149 -10.64 -8.99 18.32
C PRO A 149 -9.11 -8.85 18.38
N ASP A 150 -8.37 -9.96 18.37
CA ASP A 150 -6.91 -9.92 18.45
C ASP A 150 -6.28 -9.43 17.14
N ILE A 151 -6.92 -9.71 15.99
CA ILE A 151 -6.53 -9.15 14.69
C ILE A 151 -6.78 -7.63 14.67
N VAL A 152 -7.94 -7.20 15.18
CA VAL A 152 -8.32 -5.78 15.26
C VAL A 152 -7.41 -5.01 16.20
N ASN A 153 -7.04 -5.60 17.34
CA ASN A 153 -6.08 -5.03 18.28
C ASN A 153 -4.72 -4.83 17.62
N ASN A 154 -4.24 -5.82 16.85
CA ASN A 154 -3.00 -5.67 16.10
C ASN A 154 -3.08 -4.54 15.08
N LEU A 155 -4.12 -4.48 14.23
CA LEU A 155 -4.30 -3.36 13.30
C LEU A 155 -4.32 -2.00 14.02
N THR A 156 -4.96 -1.93 15.19
CA THR A 156 -4.96 -0.71 16.04
C THR A 156 -3.55 -0.35 16.51
N ASN A 157 -2.76 -1.34 16.94
CA ASN A 157 -1.37 -1.13 17.36
C ASN A 157 -0.49 -0.64 16.18
N LEU A 158 -0.69 -1.16 14.97
CA LEU A 158 0.02 -0.71 13.76
C LEU A 158 -0.27 0.78 13.47
N VAL A 159 -1.54 1.18 13.60
CA VAL A 159 -1.95 2.59 13.44
C VAL A 159 -1.32 3.46 14.52
N THR A 160 -1.34 3.03 15.78
CA THR A 160 -0.70 3.75 16.89
C THR A 160 0.79 3.94 16.62
N LYS A 161 1.49 2.87 16.21
CA LYS A 161 2.93 2.91 15.86
C LYS A 161 3.23 3.90 14.73
N LEU A 162 2.38 3.95 13.70
CA LEU A 162 2.50 4.95 12.63
C LEU A 162 2.30 6.39 13.17
N CYS A 163 1.27 6.61 13.98
CA CYS A 163 0.96 7.91 14.58
C CYS A 163 2.07 8.42 15.51
N GLU A 164 2.64 7.55 16.35
CA GLU A 164 3.78 7.85 17.23
C GLU A 164 5.02 8.29 16.43
N ASN A 165 5.14 7.81 15.20
CA ASN A 165 6.17 8.21 14.23
C ASN A 165 5.70 9.31 13.27
N ASN A 166 4.76 10.16 13.72
CA ASN A 166 4.27 11.35 13.03
C ASN A 166 3.50 11.12 11.73
N ALA A 167 3.01 9.90 11.44
CA ALA A 167 2.05 9.70 10.35
C ALA A 167 0.76 10.50 10.61
N LYS A 168 0.24 11.14 9.55
CA LYS A 168 -0.96 12.00 9.64
C LYS A 168 -2.13 11.50 8.80
N TYR A 169 -1.84 10.75 7.74
CA TYR A 169 -2.83 10.26 6.80
C TYR A 169 -2.67 8.76 6.68
N ILE A 170 -3.66 8.04 7.22
CA ILE A 170 -3.67 6.59 7.24
C ILE A 170 -4.99 6.14 6.62
N LEU A 171 -4.90 5.24 5.64
CA LEU A 171 -6.02 4.55 5.03
C LEU A 171 -5.90 3.06 5.36
N ILE A 172 -6.98 2.47 5.86
CA ILE A 172 -7.04 1.04 6.17
C ILE A 172 -8.14 0.47 5.30
N PHE A 173 -7.80 -0.51 4.46
CA PHE A 173 -8.80 -1.22 3.68
C PHE A 173 -9.51 -2.26 4.53
N ASN A 174 -10.81 -2.39 4.29
CA ASN A 174 -11.60 -3.45 4.91
C ASN A 174 -11.27 -4.81 4.27
N GLN A 175 -11.60 -5.88 4.97
CA GLN A 175 -11.47 -7.23 4.42
C GLN A 175 -12.56 -7.48 3.37
N VAL A 176 -12.17 -8.22 2.32
CA VAL A 176 -13.14 -8.75 1.35
C VAL A 176 -14.02 -9.76 2.09
N PRO A 177 -15.36 -9.73 1.92
CA PRO A 177 -16.21 -10.71 2.58
C PRO A 177 -15.81 -12.14 2.17
N ALA A 178 -15.44 -12.96 3.16
CA ALA A 178 -14.84 -14.29 2.93
C ALA A 178 -15.73 -15.22 2.08
N GLN A 179 -17.05 -15.07 2.17
CA GLN A 179 -18.02 -15.83 1.37
C GLN A 179 -17.89 -15.64 -0.16
N TYR A 180 -17.15 -14.62 -0.61
CA TYR A 180 -16.88 -14.38 -2.02
C TYR A 180 -15.48 -14.84 -2.47
N ILE A 181 -14.68 -15.38 -1.56
CA ILE A 181 -13.34 -15.89 -1.86
C ILE A 181 -13.46 -17.40 -2.17
N PRO A 182 -13.13 -17.85 -3.39
CA PRO A 182 -13.17 -19.28 -3.71
C PRO A 182 -12.13 -20.06 -2.90
N ASP A 183 -12.48 -21.26 -2.41
CA ASP A 183 -11.64 -22.10 -1.54
C ASP A 183 -10.23 -22.41 -2.10
N ALA A 184 -10.04 -22.32 -3.42
CA ALA A 184 -8.76 -22.60 -4.09
C ALA A 184 -7.72 -21.45 -4.01
N LEU A 185 -8.08 -20.28 -3.45
CA LEU A 185 -7.22 -19.09 -3.37
C LEU A 185 -6.57 -18.86 -1.99
N ILE A 186 -6.80 -19.76 -1.04
CA ILE A 186 -6.45 -19.57 0.38
C ILE A 186 -4.93 -19.48 0.65
N ILE A 187 -4.05 -19.74 -0.33
CA ILE A 187 -2.59 -19.71 -0.15
C ILE A 187 -1.93 -18.76 -1.17
N ALA A 188 -2.28 -17.47 -1.06
CA ALA A 188 -1.69 -16.36 -1.81
C ALA A 188 -1.26 -15.25 -0.84
#